data_AF-A0A2N7VZQ7-F1
#
_entry.id   AF-A0A2N7VZQ7-F1
#
_cell.length_a   1.000
_cell.length_b   1.000
_cell.length_c   1.000
_cell.angle_alpha   90.00
_cell.angle_beta   90.00
_cell.angle_gamma   90.00
#
_symmetry.space_group_name_H-M   'P 1'
#
loop_
_entity.id
_entity.type
_entity.pdbx_description
1 polymer ?
#
loop_
_entity_poly.entity_id
_entity_poly.type
_entity_poly.pdbx_seq_one_letter_code
_entity_poly.pdbx_strand_id
1 'polypeptide(L)'
;MTKTQVYKSVWDAVSDTPEEAANLRARADLITQIVAIIEASDWKQAEAAAHCGVTQPRINDLLRGRISRFSLDALVNIATALGRRVHIELEAA
;
A
#
# COMPACT_ATOMS: atom_id res chain seq x y z
N MET A 1 -1.80 -28.02 -22.86
CA MET A 1 -0.56 -27.81 -22.10
C MET A 1 -0.49 -26.34 -21.73
N THR A 2 -0.70 -25.98 -20.47
CA THR A 2 -0.52 -24.62 -19.96
C THR A 2 0.98 -24.34 -19.92
N LYS A 3 1.46 -23.34 -20.69
CA LYS A 3 2.84 -22.90 -20.61
C LYS A 3 3.03 -22.12 -19.30
N THR A 4 3.95 -22.56 -18.46
CA THR A 4 4.40 -21.79 -17.30
C THR A 4 5.25 -20.61 -17.78
N GLN A 5 4.86 -19.40 -17.40
CA GLN A 5 5.61 -18.17 -17.65
C GLN A 5 6.40 -17.78 -16.40
N VAL A 6 7.63 -17.29 -16.59
CA VAL A 6 8.53 -16.84 -15.52
C VAL A 6 8.68 -15.33 -15.62
N TYR A 7 8.49 -14.63 -14.50
CA TYR A 7 8.56 -13.18 -14.38
C TYR A 7 9.65 -12.78 -13.40
N LYS A 8 10.20 -11.57 -13.53
CA LYS A 8 11.22 -11.03 -12.62
C LYS A 8 10.62 -10.66 -11.26
N SER A 9 9.37 -10.23 -11.25
CA SER A 9 8.61 -9.86 -10.05
C SER A 9 7.16 -10.37 -10.16
N VAL A 10 6.52 -10.58 -9.01
CA VAL A 10 5.07 -10.87 -8.95
C VAL A 10 4.27 -9.74 -9.58
N TRP A 11 4.73 -8.49 -9.44
CA TRP A 11 4.08 -7.32 -10.03
C TRP A 11 4.09 -7.37 -11.56
N ASP A 12 5.17 -7.84 -12.18
CA ASP A 12 5.25 -8.00 -13.64
C ASP A 12 4.31 -9.11 -14.14
N ALA A 13 3.98 -10.08 -13.27
CA ALA A 13 3.08 -11.18 -13.61
C ALA A 13 1.60 -10.78 -13.53
N VAL A 14 1.27 -9.71 -12.79
CA VAL A 14 -0.11 -9.28 -12.51
C VAL A 14 -0.44 -7.89 -13.06
N SER A 15 0.43 -7.33 -13.91
CA SER A 15 0.27 -6.01 -14.53
C SER A 15 0.47 -6.09 -16.04
N ASP A 16 -0.23 -5.22 -16.76
CA ASP A 16 -0.13 -5.16 -18.21
C ASP A 16 1.06 -4.31 -18.67
N THR A 17 1.51 -3.36 -17.82
CA THR A 17 2.63 -2.46 -18.14
C THR A 17 3.63 -2.32 -16.98
N PRO A 18 4.91 -1.98 -17.28
CA PRO A 18 5.91 -1.71 -16.25
C PRO A 18 5.51 -0.58 -15.28
N GLU A 19 4.83 0.45 -15.78
CA GLU A 19 4.34 1.58 -14.98
C GLU A 19 3.28 1.12 -13.98
N GLU A 20 2.37 0.24 -14.39
CA GLU A 20 1.37 -0.35 -13.51
C GLU A 20 2.03 -1.22 -12.43
N ALA A 21 2.97 -2.09 -12.83
CA ALA A 21 3.73 -2.93 -11.91
C ALA A 21 4.46 -2.10 -10.85
N ALA A 22 5.15 -1.03 -11.27
CA ALA A 22 5.84 -0.11 -10.38
C ALA A 22 4.86 0.59 -9.41
N ASN A 23 3.69 1.01 -9.89
CA ASN A 23 2.69 1.67 -9.06
C ASN A 23 2.03 0.70 -8.06
N LEU A 24 1.74 -0.54 -8.46
CA LEU A 24 1.26 -1.58 -7.55
C LEU A 24 2.29 -1.89 -6.47
N ARG A 25 3.56 -2.07 -6.85
CA ARG A 25 4.65 -2.29 -5.90
C ARG A 25 4.75 -1.18 -4.87
N ALA A 26 4.87 0.08 -5.31
CA ALA A 26 5.02 1.22 -4.41
C ALA A 26 3.82 1.35 -3.44
N ARG A 27 2.59 1.13 -3.94
CA ARG A 27 1.39 1.15 -3.09
C ARG A 27 1.36 -0.01 -2.10
N ALA A 28 1.72 -1.22 -2.54
CA ALA A 28 1.76 -2.39 -1.67
C ALA A 28 2.78 -2.23 -0.54
N ASP A 29 3.96 -1.69 -0.86
CA ASP A 29 5.03 -1.44 0.10
C ASP A 29 4.60 -0.41 1.16
N LEU A 30 3.94 0.68 0.74
CA LEU A 30 3.40 1.67 1.66
C LEU A 30 2.24 1.12 2.51
N ILE A 31 1.31 0.39 1.92
CA ILE A 31 0.21 -0.23 2.66
C ILE A 31 0.76 -1.16 3.74
N THR A 32 1.74 -2.00 3.39
CA THR A 32 2.35 -2.94 4.34
C THR A 32 2.95 -2.21 5.54
N GLN A 33 3.71 -1.13 5.30
CA GLN A 33 4.32 -0.34 6.37
C GLN A 33 3.27 0.39 7.23
N ILE A 34 2.25 0.97 6.60
CA ILE A 34 1.17 1.66 7.32
C ILE A 34 0.38 0.67 8.17
N VAL A 35 0.04 -0.51 7.64
CA VAL A 35 -0.65 -1.57 8.38
C VAL A 35 0.17 -2.01 9.58
N ALA A 36 1.47 -2.25 9.41
CA ALA A 36 2.35 -2.61 10.53
C ALA A 36 2.37 -1.54 11.64
N ILE A 37 2.31 -0.25 11.29
CA ILE A 37 2.23 0.85 12.27
C ILE A 37 0.90 0.83 13.02
N ILE A 38 -0.20 0.59 12.32
CA ILE A 38 -1.55 0.52 12.91
C ILE A 38 -1.70 -0.74 13.78
N GLU A 39 -1.14 -1.88 13.38
CA GLU A 39 -1.19 -3.11 14.16
C GLU A 39 -0.27 -3.08 15.39
N ALA A 40 0.81 -2.29 15.34
CA ALA A 40 1.68 -2.05 16.49
C ALA A 40 1.09 -1.03 17.48
N SER A 41 0.01 -0.34 17.13
CA SER A 41 -0.71 0.52 18.06
C SER A 41 -1.81 -0.26 18.78
N ASP A 42 -2.17 0.18 19.98
CA ASP A 42 -3.28 -0.41 20.75
C ASP A 42 -4.63 0.20 20.34
N TRP A 43 -4.81 0.47 19.04
CA TRP A 43 -5.98 1.16 18.51
C TRP A 43 -7.03 0.20 17.97
N LYS A 44 -8.29 0.48 18.27
CA LYS A 44 -9.43 -0.04 17.51
C LYS A 44 -9.49 0.63 16.15
N GLN A 45 -10.18 -0.01 15.19
CA GLN A 45 -10.32 0.53 13.83
C GLN A 45 -10.90 1.95 13.78
N ALA A 46 -11.80 2.30 14.72
CA ALA A 46 -12.35 3.64 14.86
C ALA A 46 -11.31 4.70 15.23
N GLU A 47 -10.37 4.34 16.11
CA GLU A 47 -9.28 5.22 16.55
C GLU A 47 -8.25 5.36 15.43
N ALA A 48 -7.87 4.26 14.79
CA ALA A 48 -7.01 4.29 13.61
C ALA A 48 -7.59 5.18 12.50
N ALA A 49 -8.90 5.13 12.28
CA ALA A 49 -9.59 5.98 11.30
C ALA A 49 -9.45 7.47 11.64
N ALA A 50 -9.63 7.83 12.91
CA ALA A 50 -9.44 9.21 13.38
C ALA A 50 -7.98 9.67 13.23
N HIS A 51 -7.01 8.85 13.63
CA HIS A 51 -5.57 9.16 13.49
C HIS A 51 -5.13 9.29 12.03
N CYS A 52 -5.68 8.47 11.14
CA CYS A 52 -5.36 8.51 9.71
C CYS A 52 -6.18 9.56 8.93
N GLY A 53 -7.16 10.22 9.55
CA GLY A 53 -8.04 11.18 8.87
C GLY A 53 -8.94 10.54 7.79
N VAL A 54 -9.33 9.27 7.95
CA VAL A 54 -10.16 8.53 6.98
C VAL A 54 -11.36 7.87 7.67
N THR A 55 -12.24 7.25 6.90
CA THR A 55 -13.39 6.52 7.45
C THR A 55 -13.00 5.11 7.92
N GLN A 56 -13.78 4.53 8.85
CA GLN A 56 -13.57 3.15 9.31
C GLN A 56 -13.60 2.10 8.18
N PRO A 57 -14.54 2.14 7.21
CA PRO A 57 -14.49 1.22 6.07
C PRO A 57 -13.18 1.32 5.27
N ARG A 58 -12.61 2.52 5.18
CA ARG A 58 -11.34 2.75 4.48
C ARG A 58 -10.16 2.19 5.27
N ILE A 59 -10.16 2.28 6.61
CA ILE A 59 -9.18 1.54 7.44
C ILE A 59 -9.32 0.03 7.23
N ASN A 60 -10.54 -0.50 7.19
CA ASN A 60 -10.73 -1.91 6.95
C ASN A 60 -10.25 -2.36 5.55
N ASP A 61 -10.43 -1.53 4.51
CA ASP A 61 -9.85 -1.79 3.19
C ASP A 61 -8.31 -1.79 3.21
N LEU A 62 -7.71 -0.87 3.99
CA LEU A 62 -6.27 -0.75 4.18
C LEU A 62 -5.69 -1.99 4.88
N LEU A 63 -6.26 -2.37 6.03
CA LEU A 63 -5.86 -3.55 6.81
C LEU A 63 -6.03 -4.87 6.03
N ARG A 64 -6.96 -4.91 5.08
CA ARG A 64 -7.15 -6.06 4.17
C ARG A 64 -6.23 -6.03 2.94
N GLY A 65 -5.34 -5.04 2.82
CA GLY A 65 -4.42 -4.93 1.70
C GLY A 65 -5.10 -4.69 0.36
N ARG A 66 -6.25 -3.99 0.31
CA ARG A 66 -6.97 -3.72 -0.96
C ARG A 66 -6.27 -2.62 -1.77
N ILE A 67 -5.11 -2.93 -2.34
CA ILE A 67 -4.21 -1.99 -3.05
C ILE A 67 -4.95 -1.12 -4.09
N SER A 68 -5.86 -1.71 -4.87
CA SER A 68 -6.62 -1.00 -5.91
C SER A 68 -7.57 0.10 -5.38
N ARG A 69 -7.84 0.14 -4.07
CA ARG A 69 -8.67 1.16 -3.42
C ARG A 69 -7.88 2.41 -3.00
N PHE A 70 -6.56 2.41 -3.17
CA PHE A 70 -5.69 3.49 -2.72
C PHE A 70 -4.86 4.04 -3.89
N SER A 71 -4.87 5.37 -4.01
CA SER A 71 -3.84 6.08 -4.79
C SER A 71 -2.56 6.18 -3.96
N LEU A 72 -1.43 6.39 -4.63
CA LEU A 72 -0.16 6.64 -3.95
C LEU A 72 -0.25 7.89 -3.05
N ASP A 73 -0.84 8.97 -3.54
CA ASP A 73 -1.09 10.21 -2.79
C ASP A 73 -1.89 9.98 -1.49
N ALA A 74 -2.95 9.17 -1.55
CA ALA A 74 -3.73 8.85 -0.36
C ALA A 74 -2.90 8.12 0.71
N LEU A 75 -1.99 7.24 0.29
CA LEU A 75 -1.11 6.52 1.22
C LEU A 75 -0.07 7.46 1.83
N VAL A 76 0.47 8.40 1.05
CA VAL A 76 1.38 9.45 1.55
C VAL A 76 0.68 10.29 2.61
N ASN A 77 -0.57 10.70 2.37
CA ASN A 77 -1.36 11.47 3.32
C ASN A 77 -1.64 10.69 4.62
N ILE A 78 -2.00 9.41 4.52
CA ILE A 78 -2.21 8.53 5.68
C ILE A 78 -0.91 8.36 6.49
N ALA A 79 0.21 8.08 5.82
CA ALA A 79 1.50 7.92 6.50
C ALA A 79 1.91 9.21 7.24
N THR A 80 1.67 10.37 6.62
CA THR A 80 1.94 11.68 7.21
C THR A 80 1.04 11.95 8.43
N ALA A 81 -0.25 11.59 8.36
CA ALA A 81 -1.18 11.69 9.49
C ALA A 81 -0.75 10.83 10.68
N LEU A 82 -0.08 9.70 10.42
CA LEU A 82 0.54 8.84 11.43
C LEU A 82 1.91 9.36 11.92
N GLY A 83 2.31 10.57 11.55
CA GLY A 83 3.57 11.19 11.97
C GLY A 83 4.80 10.55 11.31
N ARG A 84 4.63 9.88 10.16
CA ARG A 84 5.74 9.30 9.39
C ARG A 84 6.14 10.21 8.24
N ARG A 85 7.42 10.18 7.91
CA ARG A 85 7.96 10.79 6.70
C ARG A 85 8.06 9.74 5.61
N VAL A 86 7.51 10.02 4.43
CA VAL A 86 7.69 9.18 3.24
C VAL A 86 8.99 9.54 2.55
N HIS A 87 9.76 8.52 2.17
CA HIS A 87 10.94 8.64 1.32
C HIS A 87 10.77 7.75 0.10
N ILE A 88 11.14 8.27 -1.07
CA ILE A 88 11.08 7.55 -2.35
C ILE A 88 12.47 7.66 -2.97
N GLU A 89 13.03 6.51 -3.32
CA GLU A 89 14.32 6.37 -3.98
C GLU A 89 14.11 5.81 -5.38
N LEU A 90 15.03 6.16 -6.30
CA LEU A 90 15.03 5.65 -7.67
C LEU A 90 16.26 4.75 -7.85
N GLU A 91 16.02 3.55 -8.38
CA GLU A 91 17.06 2.57 -8.71
C GLU A 91 17.23 2.47 -10.22
N ALA A 92 18.39 1.97 -10.67
CA ALA A 92 18.60 1.61 -12.07
C ALA A 92 17.70 0.42 -12.44
N ALA A 93 17.07 0.50 -13.62
CA ALA A 93 16.15 -0.52 -14.15
C ALA A 93 16.87 -1.70 -14.82
#